data_AF-A0A1Q8HYN5-F1
#
_entry.id   AF-A0A1Q8HYN5-F1
#
_cell.length_a   1.000
_cell.length_b   1.000
_cell.length_c   1.000
_cell.angle_alpha   90.00
_cell.angle_beta   90.00
_cell.angle_gamma   90.00
#
_symmetry.space_group_name_H-M   'P 1'
#
loop_
_entity.id
_entity.type
_entity.pdbx_description
1 polymer ?
#
loop_
_entity_poly.entity_id
_entity_poly.type
_entity_poly.pdbx_seq_one_letter_code
_entity_poly.pdbx_strand_id
1 'polypeptide(L)' 'MVYPTKDKAIKDIASWIELRYNHIRLHSALGYRTPNEAESDFLDLKKAA' A
#
# COMPACT_ATOMS: atom_id res chain seq x y z
N MET A 1 6.71 -19.92 10.70
CA MET A 1 7.32 -18.85 11.53
C MET A 1 6.20 -18.20 12.33
N VAL A 2 6.25 -18.19 13.65
CA VAL A 2 5.20 -17.62 14.53
C VAL A 2 5.72 -16.31 15.10
N TYR A 3 4.87 -15.27 15.14
CA TYR A 3 5.26 -13.99 15.74
C TYR A 3 5.32 -14.13 17.28
N PRO A 4 6.40 -13.65 17.92
CA PRO A 4 6.58 -13.78 19.37
C PRO A 4 5.62 -12.88 20.16
N THR A 5 5.18 -11.75 19.57
CA THR A 5 4.20 -10.85 20.17
C THR A 5 3.29 -10.26 19.10
N LYS A 6 2.10 -9.82 19.53
CA LYS A 6 1.18 -9.06 18.68
C LYS A 6 1.83 -7.76 18.18
N ASP A 7 2.56 -7.05 19.02
CA ASP A 7 3.28 -5.83 18.64
C ASP A 7 4.31 -6.05 17.53
N LYS A 8 5.07 -7.15 17.57
CA LYS A 8 6.03 -7.47 16.51
C LYS A 8 5.31 -7.75 15.19
N ALA A 9 4.20 -8.48 15.23
CA ALA A 9 3.39 -8.73 14.05
C ALA A 9 2.84 -7.42 13.44
N ILE A 10 2.30 -6.53 14.28
CA ILE A 10 1.76 -5.24 13.83
C ILE A 10 2.84 -4.39 13.16
N LYS A 11 4.02 -4.27 13.78
CA LYS A 11 5.14 -3.48 13.23
C LYS A 11 5.62 -4.04 11.89
N ASP A 12 5.74 -5.35 11.78
CA ASP A 12 6.20 -5.99 10.54
C ASP A 12 5.14 -5.88 9.43
N ILE A 13 3.86 -6.03 9.76
CA ILE A 13 2.75 -5.82 8.81
C ILE A 13 2.74 -4.37 8.33
N ALA A 14 2.82 -3.39 9.25
CA ALA A 14 2.85 -1.98 8.88
C ALA A 14 4.07 -1.68 7.99
N SER A 15 5.26 -2.15 8.37
CA SER A 15 6.47 -1.97 7.55
C SER A 15 6.32 -2.57 6.16
N TRP A 16 5.68 -3.73 6.04
CA TRP A 16 5.44 -4.36 4.74
C TRP A 16 4.39 -3.61 3.92
N ILE A 17 3.32 -3.12 4.54
CA ILE A 17 2.29 -2.31 3.87
C ILE A 17 2.93 -1.05 3.29
N GLU A 18 3.64 -0.29 4.13
CA GLU A 18 4.26 0.97 3.74
C GLU A 18 5.31 0.74 2.66
N LEU A 19 6.32 -0.11 2.91
CA LEU A 19 7.50 -0.18 2.05
C LEU A 19 7.30 -1.04 0.80
N ARG A 20 6.35 -1.99 0.81
CA ARG A 20 6.21 -2.99 -0.26
C ARG A 20 4.84 -2.97 -0.89
N TYR A 21 3.77 -3.09 -0.10
CA TYR A 21 2.43 -3.19 -0.66
C TYR A 21 2.07 -1.92 -1.43
N ASN A 22 2.20 -0.76 -0.78
CA ASN A 22 1.79 0.52 -1.33
C ASN A 22 2.63 0.95 -2.55
N HIS A 23 3.92 0.57 -2.59
CA HIS A 23 4.87 1.02 -3.63
C HIS A 23 5.17 0.01 -4.74
N ILE A 24 5.00 -1.29 -4.53
CA ILE A 24 5.51 -2.32 -5.46
C ILE A 24 4.39 -3.26 -5.93
N ARG A 25 3.36 -3.50 -5.12
CA ARG A 25 2.34 -4.49 -5.47
C ARG A 25 1.41 -3.95 -6.55
N LEU A 26 1.36 -4.62 -7.70
CA LEU A 26 0.41 -4.30 -8.76
C LEU A 26 -0.96 -4.94 -8.50
N HIS A 27 -2.02 -4.18 -8.77
CA HIS A 27 -3.40 -4.63 -8.60
C HIS A 27 -4.14 -4.66 -9.94
N SER A 28 -4.70 -5.81 -10.33
CA SER A 28 -5.48 -5.95 -11.57
C SER A 28 -6.70 -5.01 -11.59
N ALA A 29 -7.37 -4.83 -10.45
CA ALA A 29 -8.46 -3.88 -10.30
C ALA A 29 -8.04 -2.40 -10.49
N LEU A 30 -6.76 -2.09 -10.31
CA LEU A 30 -6.19 -0.75 -10.53
C LEU A 30 -5.57 -0.61 -11.92
N GLY A 31 -5.76 -1.59 -12.81
CA GLY A 31 -5.13 -1.63 -14.13
C GLY A 31 -3.63 -1.94 -14.07
N TYR A 32 -3.23 -2.79 -13.12
CA TYR A 32 -1.83 -3.11 -12.84
C TYR A 32 -0.98 -1.91 -12.42
N ARG A 33 -1.59 -0.96 -11.70
CA ARG A 33 -0.90 0.07 -10.93
C ARG A 33 -0.75 -0.32 -9.47
N THR A 34 0.17 0.34 -8.79
CA THR A 34 0.35 0.27 -7.35
C THR A 34 -0.73 1.10 -6.62
N PRO A 35 -1.00 0.80 -5.33
CA PRO A 35 -1.93 1.61 -4.54
C PRO A 35 -1.56 3.09 -4.50
N ASN A 36 -0.28 3.44 -4.34
CA ASN A 36 0.15 4.84 -4.29
C ASN A 36 -0.04 5.58 -5.62
N GLU A 37 0.22 4.93 -6.75
CA GLU A 37 -0.04 5.53 -8.06
C GLU A 37 -1.54 5.82 -8.25
N ALA A 38 -2.40 4.86 -7.90
CA ALA A 38 -3.84 5.05 -7.99
C ALA A 38 -4.36 6.16 -7.06
N GLU A 39 -3.81 6.27 -5.85
CA GLU A 39 -4.13 7.35 -4.93
C GLU A 39 -3.65 8.71 -5.48
N SER A 40 -2.43 8.80 -6.00
CA SER A 40 -1.90 10.03 -6.60
C SER A 40 -2.79 10.52 -7.74
N ASP A 41 -3.15 9.63 -8.67
CA ASP A 41 -4.03 9.96 -9.79
C ASP A 41 -5.40 10.45 -9.29
N PHE A 42 -5.96 9.82 -8.27
CA PHE A 42 -7.22 10.24 -7.66
C PHE A 42 -7.11 11.63 -7.01
N LEU A 43 -6.01 11.92 -6.31
CA LEU A 43 -5.77 13.22 -5.68
C LEU A 43 -5.60 14.32 -6.74
N ASP A 44 -4.92 14.04 -7.84
CA ASP A 44 -4.73 15.02 -8.92
C ASP A 44 -6.03 15.32 -9.65
N LEU A 45 -6.87 14.30 -9.90
CA LEU A 45 -8.23 14.50 -10.40
C LEU A 45 -9.07 15.37 -9.47
N LYS A 46 -8.98 15.15 -8.15
CA LYS A 46 -9.68 15.96 -7.15
C LYS A 46 -9.22 17.41 -7.11
N LYS A 47 -7.95 17.70 -7.39
CA LYS A 47 -7.43 19.08 -7.43
C LYS A 47 -7.87 19.83 -8.69
N ALA A 48 -8.14 19.12 -9.78
CA ALA A 48 -8.52 19.69 -11.06
C ALA A 48 -10.02 20.03 -11.18
N ALA A 49 -10.84 19.56 -10.24
CA ALA A 49 -12.29 19.80 -10.15
C ALA A 49 -12.61 21.00 -9.25
#